data_AF-A0A2M8N4N2-F1
#
_entry.id   AF-A0A2M8N4N2-F1
#
_cell.length_a   1.000
_cell.length_b   1.000
_cell.length_c   1.000
_cell.angle_alpha   90.00
_cell.angle_beta   90.00
_cell.angle_gamma   90.00
#
_symmetry.space_group_name_H-M   'P 1'
#
loop_
_entity.id
_entity.type
_entity.pdbx_description
1 polymer ?
#
loop_
_entity_poly.entity_id
_entity_poly.type
_entity_poly.pdbx_seq_one_letter_code
_entity_poly.pdbx_strand_id
1 'polypeptide(L)'
;FQGEAGDVITIRMSTQSGTLDPYLVLINRNTRQIIAENDDNPASENGVDAIIENITLPANGDYIILATRYLGTEGTSGGGFTLEVIQGE
;
A
#
# COMPACT_ATOMS: atom_id res chain seq x y z
N PHE A 1 0.06 4.13 11.02
CA PHE A 1 -0.54 3.20 12.00
C PHE A 1 0.56 2.71 12.93
N GLN A 2 0.24 2.28 14.15
CA GLN A 2 1.20 1.66 15.05
C GLN A 2 1.23 0.16 14.76
N GLY A 3 2.42 -0.45 14.75
CA GLY A 3 2.60 -1.89 14.57
C GLY A 3 3.69 -2.44 15.50
N GLU A 4 3.64 -3.74 15.72
CA GLU A 4 4.59 -4.51 16.52
C GLU A 4 5.46 -5.40 15.63
N ALA A 5 6.67 -5.71 16.10
CA ALA A 5 7.58 -6.62 15.43
C ALA A 5 6.93 -8.00 15.35
N GLY A 6 6.85 -8.55 14.13
CA GLY A 6 6.20 -9.83 13.88
C GLY A 6 4.75 -9.72 13.44
N ASP A 7 4.10 -8.55 13.55
CA ASP A 7 2.76 -8.36 12.96
C ASP A 7 2.82 -8.66 11.46
N VAL A 8 1.89 -9.48 10.99
CA VAL A 8 1.68 -9.72 9.56
C VAL A 8 0.54 -8.83 9.10
N ILE A 9 0.76 -8.05 8.05
CA ILE A 9 -0.28 -7.18 7.49
C ILE A 9 -0.40 -7.32 5.99
N THR A 10 -1.60 -7.05 5.50
CA THR A 10 -1.88 -6.85 4.08
C THR A 10 -2.48 -5.45 3.89
N ILE A 11 -1.97 -4.71 2.91
CA ILE A 11 -2.47 -3.39 2.54
C ILE A 11 -3.04 -3.51 1.13
N ARG A 12 -4.31 -3.11 0.96
CA ARG A 12 -5.01 -3.11 -0.33
C ARG A 12 -5.44 -1.71 -0.69
N MET A 13 -5.18 -1.33 -1.94
CA MET A 13 -5.69 -0.10 -2.53
C MET A 13 -6.48 -0.45 -3.78
N SER A 14 -7.80 -0.33 -3.68
CA SER A 14 -8.71 -0.66 -4.78
C SER A 14 -9.30 0.59 -5.40
N THR A 15 -9.20 0.67 -6.73
CA THR A 15 -9.75 1.79 -7.49
C THR A 15 -11.27 1.72 -7.51
N GLN A 16 -11.93 2.86 -7.27
CA GLN A 16 -13.40 2.96 -7.20
C GLN A 16 -13.98 3.73 -8.39
N SER A 17 -13.17 4.58 -9.01
CA SER A 17 -13.58 5.41 -10.16
C SER A 17 -12.36 6.00 -10.85
N GLY A 18 -12.54 6.50 -12.08
CA GLY A 18 -11.50 7.17 -12.83
C GLY A 18 -10.54 6.20 -13.50
N THR A 19 -9.32 6.66 -13.74
CA THR A 19 -8.24 5.93 -14.42
C THR A 19 -7.04 5.74 -13.51
N LEU A 20 -7.26 5.84 -12.19
CA LEU A 20 -6.19 5.72 -11.20
C LEU A 20 -5.41 4.43 -11.43
N ASP A 21 -4.09 4.58 -11.50
CA ASP A 21 -3.12 3.49 -11.49
C ASP A 21 -2.43 3.59 -10.13
N PRO A 22 -2.89 2.83 -9.12
CA PRO A 22 -2.51 3.04 -7.73
C PRO A 22 -1.07 2.60 -7.46
N TYR A 23 -0.46 3.18 -6.44
CA TYR A 23 0.85 2.77 -5.99
C TYR A 23 0.92 2.90 -4.47
N LEU A 24 1.34 1.81 -3.81
CA LEU A 24 1.48 1.71 -2.38
C LEU A 24 2.95 1.68 -1.98
N VAL A 25 3.29 2.42 -0.92
CA VAL A 25 4.59 2.30 -0.23
C VAL A 25 4.36 2.19 1.27
N LEU A 26 4.89 1.14 1.89
CA LEU A 26 4.93 0.96 3.34
C LEU A 26 6.30 1.44 3.87
N ILE A 27 6.29 2.38 4.80
CA ILE A 27 7.48 3.02 5.33
C ILE A 27 7.51 2.89 6.84
N ASN A 28 8.65 2.49 7.41
CA ASN A 28 8.89 2.65 8.84
C ASN A 28 9.16 4.12 9.15
N ARG A 29 8.32 4.75 9.96
CA ARG A 29 8.38 6.20 10.23
C ARG A 29 9.68 6.63 10.89
N ASN A 30 10.21 5.81 11.79
CA ASN A 30 11.38 6.16 12.59
C ASN A 30 12.68 6.05 11.78
N THR A 31 12.83 4.97 11.01
CA THR A 31 14.04 4.73 10.22
C THR A 31 13.99 5.35 8.83
N ARG A 32 12.79 5.73 8.36
CA ARG A 32 12.48 6.13 6.98
C ARG A 32 12.76 5.04 5.95
N GLN A 33 12.86 3.78 6.39
CA GLN A 33 13.05 2.64 5.52
C GLN A 33 11.75 2.31 4.77
N ILE A 34 11.84 2.12 3.45
CA ILE A 34 10.78 1.48 2.66
C ILE A 34 10.82 -0.02 2.95
N ILE A 35 9.72 -0.54 3.47
CA ILE A 35 9.55 -1.95 3.83
C ILE A 35 9.08 -2.76 2.62
N ALA A 36 8.11 -2.21 1.90
CA ALA A 36 7.52 -2.81 0.71
C ALA A 36 6.85 -1.72 -0.14
N GLU A 37 6.76 -1.95 -1.43
CA GLU A 37 6.05 -1.11 -2.38
C GLU A 37 5.51 -1.95 -3.52
N ASN A 38 4.36 -1.57 -4.06
CA ASN A 38 3.72 -2.25 -5.19
C ASN A 38 2.64 -1.39 -5.82
N ASP A 39 2.52 -1.43 -7.14
CA ASP A 39 1.50 -0.78 -7.97
C ASP A 39 0.46 -1.76 -8.53
N ASP A 40 0.79 -3.06 -8.58
CA ASP A 40 -0.08 -4.06 -9.19
C ASP A 40 -0.80 -4.97 -8.19
N ASN A 41 -1.92 -5.53 -8.61
CA ASN A 41 -2.60 -6.63 -7.93
C ASN A 41 -3.02 -7.64 -9.00
N PRO A 42 -2.29 -8.75 -9.16
CA PRO A 42 -2.54 -9.71 -10.23
C PRO A 42 -3.89 -10.45 -10.08
N ALA A 43 -4.51 -10.39 -8.90
CA ALA A 43 -5.82 -10.96 -8.66
C ALA A 43 -6.97 -9.96 -8.92
N SER A 44 -6.67 -8.71 -9.28
CA SER A 44 -7.72 -7.71 -9.51
C SER A 44 -8.42 -7.91 -10.85
N GLU A 45 -9.75 -7.87 -10.82
CA GLU A 45 -10.62 -8.01 -12.00
C GLU A 45 -10.57 -6.77 -12.91
N ASN A 46 -10.24 -5.60 -12.37
CA ASN A 46 -10.14 -4.34 -13.14
C ASN A 46 -8.72 -4.12 -13.73
N GLY A 47 -7.74 -4.93 -13.30
CA GLY A 47 -6.35 -4.88 -13.75
C GLY A 47 -5.53 -3.68 -13.28
N VAL A 48 -6.03 -2.86 -12.36
CA VAL A 48 -5.38 -1.59 -11.91
C VAL A 48 -5.56 -1.34 -10.40
N ASP A 49 -5.42 -2.36 -9.56
CA ASP A 49 -5.38 -2.21 -8.10
C ASP A 49 -3.95 -2.48 -7.58
N ALA A 50 -3.62 -2.01 -6.37
CA ALA A 50 -2.33 -2.28 -5.74
C ALA A 50 -2.49 -3.09 -4.46
N ILE A 51 -1.56 -4.04 -4.22
CA ILE A 51 -1.54 -4.84 -2.99
C ILE A 51 -0.13 -5.01 -2.43
N ILE A 52 0.04 -4.81 -1.13
CA ILE A 52 1.21 -5.26 -0.37
C ILE A 52 0.72 -6.39 0.53
N GLU A 53 1.03 -7.64 0.20
CA GLU A 53 0.42 -8.80 0.85
C GLU A 53 1.36 -9.50 1.83
N ASN A 54 0.83 -9.88 3.00
CA ASN A 54 1.49 -10.71 4.03
C ASN A 54 2.89 -10.22 4.44
N ILE A 55 3.05 -8.92 4.61
CA ILE A 55 4.30 -8.33 5.09
C ILE A 55 4.42 -8.44 6.60
N THR A 56 5.51 -9.04 7.06
CA THR A 56 5.89 -9.04 8.48
C THR A 56 6.61 -7.74 8.84
N LEU A 57 6.10 -7.03 9.85
CA LEU A 57 6.71 -5.81 10.34
C LEU A 57 8.01 -6.11 11.10
N PRO A 58 9.14 -5.46 10.76
CA PRO A 58 10.44 -5.81 11.34
C PRO A 58 10.67 -5.27 12.76
N ALA A 59 9.86 -4.32 13.23
CA ALA A 59 10.10 -3.62 14.49
C ALA A 59 8.81 -3.03 15.07
N ASN A 60 8.82 -2.78 16.38
CA ASN A 60 7.77 -1.99 17.00
C ASN A 60 7.89 -0.52 16.54
N GLY A 61 6.76 0.13 16.30
CA GLY A 61 6.70 1.57 16.09
C GLY A 61 5.62 2.02 15.14
N ASP A 62 5.81 3.26 14.65
CA ASP A 62 4.90 3.87 13.70
C ASP A 62 5.29 3.52 12.26
N TYR A 63 4.27 3.23 11.46
CA TYR A 63 4.37 2.98 10.04
C TYR A 63 3.51 3.97 9.25
N ILE A 64 4.00 4.35 8.08
CA ILE A 64 3.32 5.22 7.12
C ILE A 64 2.96 4.39 5.90
N ILE A 65 1.72 4.51 5.45
CA ILE A 65 1.30 4.02 4.14
C ILE A 65 1.18 5.24 3.25
N LEU A 66 2.01 5.31 2.21
CA LEU A 66 1.83 6.24 1.13
C LEU A 66 0.91 5.59 0.09
N ALA A 67 -0.33 6.06 0.02
CA ALA A 67 -1.27 5.72 -1.04
C ALA A 67 -1.20 6.81 -2.11
N THR A 68 -0.66 6.47 -3.27
CA THR A 68 -0.43 7.40 -4.37
C THR A 68 -0.73 6.73 -5.70
N ARG A 69 -0.18 7.26 -6.79
CA ARG A 69 -0.32 6.74 -8.14
C ARG A 69 1.02 6.37 -8.75
N TYR A 70 1.02 5.46 -9.71
CA TYR A 70 2.17 5.15 -10.54
C TYR A 70 2.74 6.43 -11.18
N LEU A 71 4.08 6.51 -11.26
CA LEU A 71 4.86 7.71 -11.63
C LEU A 71 4.69 8.93 -10.70
N GLY A 72 3.95 8.82 -9.60
CA GLY A 72 3.84 9.87 -8.58
C GLY A 72 3.41 11.23 -9.16
N THR A 73 4.23 12.26 -8.99
CA THR A 73 3.95 13.62 -9.48
C THR A 73 3.88 13.70 -11.01
N GLU A 74 4.66 12.87 -11.72
CA GLU A 74 4.66 12.79 -13.18
C GLU A 74 3.50 11.93 -13.72
N GLY A 75 2.87 11.14 -12.86
CA GLY A 75 1.68 10.36 -13.18
C GLY A 75 0.48 11.25 -13.49
N THR A 76 -0.30 10.84 -14.50
CA THR A 76 -1.51 11.56 -14.94
C THR A 76 -2.82 10.83 -14.58
N SER A 77 -2.71 9.62 -14.05
CA SER A 77 -3.84 8.83 -13.57
C SER A 77 -4.49 9.46 -12.33
N GLY A 78 -5.78 9.19 -12.12
CA GLY A 78 -6.50 9.75 -10.99
C GLY A 78 -7.90 9.17 -10.85
N GLY A 79 -8.43 9.26 -9.64
CA GLY A 79 -9.71 8.63 -9.32
C GLY A 79 -9.92 8.47 -7.82
N GLY A 80 -11.13 8.05 -7.45
CA GLY A 80 -11.44 7.62 -6.09
C GLY A 80 -10.87 6.23 -5.82
N PHE A 81 -10.48 5.98 -4.57
CA PHE A 81 -9.97 4.69 -4.11
C PHE A 81 -10.45 4.37 -2.70
N THR A 82 -10.43 3.08 -2.35
CA THR A 82 -10.45 2.60 -0.97
C THR A 82 -9.05 2.19 -0.57
N LEU A 83 -8.70 2.40 0.70
CA LEU A 83 -7.45 1.93 1.29
C LEU A 83 -7.79 1.12 2.53
N GLU A 84 -7.35 -0.14 2.54
CA GLU A 84 -7.60 -1.07 3.62
C GLU A 84 -6.29 -1.59 4.18
N VAL A 85 -6.23 -1.69 5.51
CA VAL A 85 -5.13 -2.34 6.24
C VAL A 85 -5.75 -3.51 6.99
N ILE A 86 -5.27 -4.71 6.68
CA ILE A 86 -5.80 -5.96 7.19
C ILE A 86 -4.69 -6.60 8.02
N GLN A 87 -4.97 -6.87 9.28
CA GLN A 87 -4.07 -7.64 10.12
C GLN A 87 -4.26 -9.12 9.81
N GLY A 88 -3.16 -9.79 9.49
CA GLY A 88 -3.10 -11.24 9.37
C GLY A 88 -3.10 -11.90 10.75
N GLU A 89 -3.46 -13.18 10.79
CA GLU A 89 -3.28 -14.03 11.97
C GLU A 89 -1.84 -14.50 12.14
#